data_AF-A0AAU0LJZ8-F1
#
_entry.id   AF-A0AAU0LJZ8-F1
#
_cell.length_a   1.000
_cell.length_b   1.000
_cell.length_c   1.000
_cell.angle_alpha   90.00
_cell.angle_beta   90.00
_cell.angle_gamma   90.00
#
_symmetry.space_group_name_H-M   'P 1'
#
loop_
_entity.id
_entity.type
_entity.pdbx_description
1 polymer ?
#
loop_
_entity_poly.entity_id
_entity_poly.type
_entity_poly.pdbx_seq_one_letter_code
_entity_poly.pdbx_strand_id
1 'polypeptide(L)'
;MSNKRIVLSSKFLRAWIHESALEDDFNYLRGLCTENSIDDLWCRQLLQAPTMMHICLAYSGLHTRVLSNISERMNITEEQIKSSLRLDKNKISNIESPSPISDNERIIKLCCLIGRARLIVEESGIVEEFNAAAWVGSWLYSSCPALAGEQPAHLLSTLEGIGYLTLNVEIMQSGAYF
;
A
#
# COMPACT_ATOMS: atom_id res chain seq x y z
N MET A 1 -18.59 21.08 13.01
CA MET A 1 -17.14 20.77 12.92
C MET A 1 -16.85 19.65 13.89
N SER A 2 -16.92 18.39 13.41
CA SER A 2 -16.74 17.22 14.27
C SER A 2 -15.25 16.99 14.50
N ASN A 3 -14.83 17.04 15.76
CA ASN A 3 -13.46 16.85 16.21
C ASN A 3 -13.04 15.39 15.93
N LYS A 4 -12.50 15.12 14.74
CA LYS A 4 -11.99 13.79 14.35
C LYS A 4 -10.75 13.50 15.21
N ARG A 5 -10.94 12.89 16.38
CA ARG A 5 -9.83 12.45 17.24
C ARG A 5 -8.90 11.53 16.44
N ILE A 6 -7.60 11.86 16.47
CA ILE A 6 -6.55 10.97 15.96
C ILE A 6 -6.61 9.66 16.76
N VAL A 7 -6.99 8.56 16.11
CA VAL A 7 -7.08 7.24 16.72
C VAL A 7 -5.69 6.61 16.66
N LEU A 8 -4.81 7.14 17.49
CA LEU A 8 -3.49 6.59 17.74
C LEU A 8 -3.35 6.44 19.24
N SER A 9 -3.02 5.23 19.70
CA SER A 9 -2.78 4.96 21.10
C SER A 9 -1.51 5.66 21.59
N SER A 10 -0.47 5.70 20.74
CA SER A 10 0.81 6.35 21.03
C SER A 10 0.66 7.88 21.21
N LYS A 11 1.13 8.40 22.35
CA LYS A 11 1.22 9.85 22.59
C LYS A 11 2.27 10.50 21.68
N PHE A 12 3.38 9.80 21.45
CA PHE A 12 4.45 10.27 20.57
C PHE A 12 3.97 10.47 19.13
N LEU A 13 3.30 9.46 18.55
CA LEU A 13 2.82 9.57 17.16
C LEU A 13 1.76 10.67 16.99
N ARG A 14 0.89 10.85 17.99
CA ARG A 14 -0.07 11.98 17.99
C ARG A 14 0.63 13.32 18.01
N ALA A 15 1.61 13.50 18.90
CA ALA A 15 2.39 14.73 18.99
C ALA A 15 3.14 15.00 17.68
N TRP A 16 3.77 13.98 17.10
CA TRP A 16 4.50 14.10 15.83
C TRP A 16 3.58 14.56 14.68
N ILE A 17 2.38 14.00 14.54
CA ILE A 17 1.43 14.45 13.50
C ILE A 17 1.09 15.93 13.70
N HIS A 18 0.72 16.33 14.92
CA HIS A 18 0.40 17.72 15.24
C HIS A 18 1.58 18.68 14.97
N GLU A 19 2.79 18.34 15.41
CA GLU A 19 3.99 19.16 15.24
C GLU A 19 4.45 19.25 13.78
N SER A 20 4.24 18.19 12.99
CA SER A 20 4.60 18.15 11.57
C SER A 20 3.65 18.95 10.66
N ALA A 21 2.50 19.42 11.19
CA ALA A 21 1.42 20.04 10.43
C ALA A 21 0.86 19.14 9.28
N LEU A 22 1.06 17.82 9.36
CA LEU A 22 0.58 16.83 8.39
C LEU A 22 -0.76 16.20 8.82
N GLU A 23 -1.57 16.91 9.61
CA GLU A 23 -2.86 16.41 10.08
C GLU A 23 -3.83 16.16 8.92
N ASP A 24 -3.88 17.06 7.96
CA ASP A 24 -4.75 16.95 6.79
C ASP A 24 -4.30 15.81 5.89
N ASP A 25 -3.00 15.66 5.66
CA ASP A 25 -2.44 14.53 4.89
C ASP A 25 -2.69 13.20 5.60
N PHE A 26 -2.50 13.13 6.92
CA PHE A 26 -2.83 11.94 7.70
C PHE A 26 -4.32 11.62 7.61
N ASN A 27 -5.19 12.62 7.76
CA ASN A 27 -6.63 12.45 7.68
C ASN A 27 -7.10 12.10 6.27
N TYR A 28 -6.44 12.60 5.23
CA TYR A 28 -6.69 12.22 3.84
C TYR A 28 -6.26 10.77 3.60
N LEU A 29 -5.02 10.42 3.95
CA LEU A 29 -4.48 9.07 3.77
C LEU A 29 -5.27 8.04 4.59
N ARG A 30 -5.76 8.44 5.77
CA ARG A 30 -6.61 7.62 6.65
C ARG A 30 -8.09 7.66 6.29
N GLY A 31 -8.58 8.72 5.65
CA GLY A 31 -10.00 9.03 5.42
C GLY A 31 -10.76 7.97 4.62
N LEU A 32 -10.03 7.05 4.01
CA LEU A 32 -10.54 5.89 3.28
C LEU A 32 -11.00 4.74 4.18
N CYS A 33 -10.79 4.83 5.49
CA CYS A 33 -11.46 3.94 6.43
C CYS A 33 -12.98 4.16 6.48
N THR A 34 -13.53 5.19 5.81
CA THR A 34 -14.97 5.50 5.89
C THR A 34 -15.66 5.84 4.57
N GLU A 35 -15.07 6.53 3.57
CA GLU A 35 -15.90 7.13 2.49
C GLU A 35 -15.37 7.11 1.02
N ASN A 36 -14.06 7.13 0.74
CA ASN A 36 -13.54 7.31 -0.63
C ASN A 36 -13.04 6.00 -1.32
N SER A 37 -12.88 6.00 -2.65
CA SER A 37 -12.20 4.92 -3.40
C SER A 37 -10.69 5.10 -3.36
N ILE A 38 -9.93 4.02 -3.12
CA ILE A 38 -8.48 4.04 -3.33
C ILE A 38 -8.22 4.06 -4.82
N ASP A 39 -7.46 5.05 -5.29
CA ASP A 39 -6.99 5.15 -6.67
C ASP A 39 -5.45 5.21 -6.71
N ASP A 40 -4.91 5.29 -7.92
CA ASP A 40 -3.46 5.32 -8.10
C ASP A 40 -2.85 6.63 -7.60
N LEU A 41 -3.62 7.72 -7.54
CA LEU A 41 -3.21 9.01 -6.99
C LEU A 41 -3.04 8.92 -5.47
N TRP A 42 -3.94 8.23 -4.78
CA TRP A 42 -3.79 7.94 -3.37
C TRP A 42 -2.52 7.13 -3.09
N CYS A 43 -2.28 6.07 -3.86
CA CYS A 43 -1.05 5.27 -3.77
C CYS A 43 0.20 6.13 -4.05
N ARG A 44 0.11 7.07 -5.00
CA ARG A 44 1.17 8.01 -5.34
C ARG A 44 1.47 8.98 -4.20
N GLN A 45 0.46 9.51 -3.52
CA GLN A 45 0.63 10.38 -2.35
C GLN A 45 1.17 9.61 -1.14
N LEU A 46 0.66 8.39 -0.90
CA LEU A 46 1.20 7.52 0.15
C LEU A 46 2.69 7.24 -0.07
N LEU A 47 3.12 7.01 -1.33
CA LEU A 47 4.54 6.82 -1.65
C LEU A 47 5.39 8.05 -1.30
N GLN A 48 4.88 9.27 -1.48
CA GLN A 48 5.62 10.52 -1.17
C GLN A 48 5.63 10.83 0.34
N ALA A 49 4.72 10.24 1.10
CA ALA A 49 4.59 10.52 2.53
C ALA A 49 5.87 10.10 3.30
N PRO A 50 6.26 10.85 4.35
CA PRO A 50 7.41 10.49 5.18
C PRO A 50 7.25 9.11 5.85
N THR A 51 8.35 8.42 6.15
CA THR A 51 8.31 7.12 6.84
C THR A 51 7.53 7.15 8.14
N MET A 52 7.62 8.25 8.90
CA MET A 52 6.84 8.44 10.13
C MET A 52 5.33 8.47 9.86
N MET A 53 4.88 8.96 8.70
CA MET A 53 3.48 8.90 8.29
C MET A 53 3.04 7.46 8.03
N HIS A 54 3.89 6.63 7.39
CA HIS A 54 3.59 5.20 7.20
C HIS A 54 3.43 4.47 8.54
N ILE A 55 4.31 4.76 9.51
CA ILE A 55 4.21 4.22 10.86
C ILE A 55 2.89 4.66 11.51
N CYS A 56 2.55 5.96 11.44
CA CYS A 56 1.27 6.45 11.96
C CYS A 56 0.07 5.71 11.34
N LEU A 57 0.05 5.52 10.02
CA LEU A 57 -1.01 4.80 9.33
C LEU A 57 -1.09 3.33 9.78
N ALA A 58 0.06 2.65 9.90
CA ALA A 58 0.12 1.25 10.36
C ALA A 58 -0.42 1.08 11.78
N TYR A 59 -0.15 2.05 12.68
CA TYR A 59 -0.67 2.07 14.04
C TYR A 59 -2.13 2.51 14.15
N SER A 60 -2.64 3.26 13.18
CA SER A 60 -4.04 3.69 13.16
C SER A 60 -5.00 2.56 12.75
N GLY A 61 -4.45 1.48 12.19
CA GLY A 61 -5.21 0.38 11.59
C GLY A 61 -5.67 0.73 10.18
N LEU A 62 -5.59 -0.23 9.27
CA LEU A 62 -6.20 -0.11 7.94
C LEU A 62 -7.55 -0.80 7.94
N HIS A 63 -8.56 -0.17 7.32
CA HIS A 63 -9.85 -0.80 7.14
C HIS A 63 -9.76 -1.91 6.09
N THR A 64 -10.49 -3.01 6.29
CA THR A 64 -10.66 -4.11 5.33
C THR A 64 -11.02 -3.66 3.91
N ARG A 65 -11.71 -2.52 3.78
CA ARG A 65 -12.13 -1.92 2.52
C ARG A 65 -10.94 -1.52 1.64
N VAL A 66 -9.78 -1.27 2.26
CA VAL A 66 -8.54 -1.00 1.55
C VAL A 66 -8.18 -2.18 0.65
N LEU A 67 -8.23 -3.41 1.20
CA LEU A 67 -7.90 -4.62 0.47
C LEU A 67 -8.91 -4.90 -0.65
N SER A 68 -10.21 -4.76 -0.37
CA SER A 68 -11.24 -5.01 -1.39
C SER A 68 -11.12 -4.06 -2.57
N ASN A 69 -10.95 -2.76 -2.31
CA ASN A 69 -10.76 -1.75 -3.36
C ASN A 69 -9.48 -2.00 -4.17
N ILE A 70 -8.37 -2.32 -3.51
CA ILE A 70 -7.10 -2.57 -4.18
C ILE A 70 -7.16 -3.86 -5.00
N SER A 71 -7.75 -4.94 -4.48
CA SER A 71 -7.88 -6.19 -5.22
C SER A 71 -8.72 -6.00 -6.49
N GLU A 72 -9.82 -5.25 -6.39
CA GLU A 72 -10.68 -4.93 -7.54
C GLU A 72 -9.89 -4.17 -8.62
N ARG A 73 -9.14 -3.13 -8.23
CA ARG A 73 -8.32 -2.35 -9.18
C ARG A 73 -7.15 -3.14 -9.76
N MET A 74 -6.58 -4.06 -8.98
CA MET A 74 -5.54 -4.98 -9.42
C MET A 74 -6.08 -6.09 -10.33
N ASN A 75 -7.41 -6.20 -10.50
CA ASN A 75 -8.07 -7.27 -11.24
C ASN A 75 -7.74 -8.69 -10.71
N ILE A 76 -7.71 -8.82 -9.38
CA ILE A 76 -7.48 -10.07 -8.66
C ILE A 76 -8.51 -10.22 -7.54
N THR A 77 -8.62 -11.42 -6.97
CA THR A 77 -9.53 -11.63 -5.84
C THR A 77 -8.93 -11.14 -4.52
N GLU A 78 -9.79 -10.69 -3.61
CA GLU A 78 -9.37 -10.29 -2.26
C GLU A 78 -8.72 -11.47 -1.50
N GLU A 79 -9.13 -12.71 -1.78
CA GLU A 79 -8.53 -13.91 -1.21
C GLU A 79 -7.11 -14.14 -1.71
N GLN A 80 -6.86 -13.95 -3.02
CA GLN A 80 -5.53 -14.09 -3.60
C GLN A 80 -4.54 -13.14 -2.93
N ILE A 81 -4.89 -11.87 -2.79
CA ILE A 81 -3.98 -10.87 -2.21
C ILE A 81 -3.78 -11.07 -0.70
N LYS A 82 -4.84 -11.43 0.05
CA LYS A 82 -4.74 -11.79 1.47
C LYS A 82 -3.80 -12.98 1.68
N SER A 83 -3.87 -13.97 0.79
CA SER A 83 -3.00 -15.15 0.82
C SER A 83 -1.53 -14.76 0.55
N SER A 84 -1.26 -14.00 -0.51
CA SER A 84 0.08 -13.55 -0.88
C SER A 84 0.74 -12.70 0.21
N LEU A 85 -0.03 -11.80 0.84
CA LEU A 85 0.44 -10.98 1.96
C LEU A 85 0.50 -11.73 3.31
N ARG A 86 0.04 -12.99 3.37
CA ARG A 86 -0.11 -13.78 4.61
C ARG A 86 -0.79 -12.99 5.73
N LEU A 87 -1.94 -12.39 5.43
CA LEU A 87 -2.69 -11.65 6.43
C LEU A 87 -3.41 -12.63 7.37
N ASP A 88 -3.46 -12.31 8.67
CA ASP A 88 -4.05 -13.18 9.68
C ASP A 88 -5.58 -13.24 9.51
N LYS A 89 -6.06 -14.34 8.91
CA LYS A 89 -7.47 -14.56 8.54
C LYS A 89 -8.44 -14.43 9.73
N ASN A 90 -7.98 -14.64 10.96
CA ASN A 90 -8.84 -14.64 12.15
C ASN A 90 -9.13 -13.24 12.71
N LYS A 91 -8.43 -12.19 12.26
CA LYS A 91 -8.51 -10.83 12.83
C LYS A 91 -8.97 -9.75 11.85
N ILE A 92 -9.07 -10.06 10.56
CA ILE A 92 -9.52 -9.11 9.53
C ILE A 92 -11.06 -8.96 9.58
N SER A 93 -11.80 -9.95 10.05
CA SER A 93 -13.27 -9.96 10.03
C SER A 93 -13.96 -9.34 11.26
N ASN A 94 -13.26 -9.15 12.38
CA ASN A 94 -13.85 -8.59 13.59
C ASN A 94 -13.47 -7.11 13.72
N ILE A 95 -14.47 -6.24 13.54
CA ILE A 95 -14.39 -4.78 13.78
C ILE A 95 -13.82 -4.47 15.18
N GLU A 96 -13.92 -5.41 16.12
CA GLU A 96 -13.48 -5.30 17.52
C GLU A 96 -11.99 -5.57 17.76
N SER A 97 -11.25 -6.13 16.79
CA SER A 97 -9.82 -6.46 16.95
C SER A 97 -8.99 -5.79 15.85
N PRO A 98 -8.14 -4.80 16.16
CA PRO A 98 -7.32 -4.17 15.13
C PRO A 98 -6.39 -5.20 14.48
N SER A 99 -6.29 -5.16 13.15
CA SER A 99 -5.34 -5.99 12.39
C SER A 99 -3.92 -5.77 12.90
N PRO A 100 -3.06 -6.81 12.94
CA PRO A 100 -1.67 -6.68 13.37
C PRO A 100 -0.97 -5.52 12.66
N ILE A 101 -0.11 -4.78 13.37
CA ILE A 101 0.64 -3.66 12.79
C ILE A 101 1.43 -4.13 11.56
N SER A 102 2.03 -5.32 11.64
CA SER A 102 2.78 -5.91 10.53
C SER A 102 1.92 -6.19 9.29
N ASP A 103 0.65 -6.54 9.46
CA ASP A 103 -0.30 -6.71 8.36
C ASP A 103 -0.56 -5.36 7.69
N ASN A 104 -0.78 -4.31 8.49
CA ASN A 104 -0.96 -2.95 7.98
C ASN A 104 0.29 -2.45 7.25
N GLU A 105 1.49 -2.72 7.76
CA GLU A 105 2.75 -2.36 7.10
C GLU A 105 2.89 -3.03 5.73
N ARG A 106 2.55 -4.32 5.60
CA ARG A 106 2.62 -5.02 4.31
C ARG A 106 1.63 -4.45 3.30
N ILE A 107 0.41 -4.11 3.74
CA ILE A 107 -0.59 -3.45 2.89
C ILE A 107 -0.08 -2.07 2.45
N ILE A 108 0.41 -1.23 3.37
CA ILE A 108 0.98 0.08 3.05
C ILE A 108 2.12 -0.05 2.03
N LYS A 109 3.03 -1.01 2.20
CA LYS A 109 4.14 -1.20 1.27
C LYS A 109 3.68 -1.68 -0.10
N LEU A 110 2.66 -2.52 -0.19
CA LEU A 110 2.04 -2.87 -1.47
C LEU A 110 1.41 -1.65 -2.15
N CYS A 111 0.72 -0.79 -1.41
CA CYS A 111 0.19 0.46 -1.98
C CYS A 111 1.32 1.39 -2.47
N CYS A 112 2.43 1.46 -1.74
CA CYS A 112 3.61 2.21 -2.19
C CYS A 112 4.20 1.62 -3.47
N LEU A 113 4.21 0.29 -3.64
CA LEU A 113 4.62 -0.37 -4.89
C LEU A 113 3.73 0.05 -6.07
N ILE A 114 2.41 0.13 -5.88
CA ILE A 114 1.47 0.66 -6.87
C ILE A 114 1.79 2.14 -7.18
N GLY A 115 2.00 2.95 -6.14
CA GLY A 115 2.39 4.35 -6.28
C GLY A 115 3.72 4.52 -7.02
N ARG A 116 4.65 3.56 -6.87
CA ARG A 116 5.94 3.56 -7.55
C ARG A 116 5.77 3.25 -9.03
N ALA A 117 4.98 2.22 -9.37
CA ALA A 117 4.66 1.92 -10.75
C ALA A 117 4.02 3.14 -11.44
N ARG A 118 3.09 3.83 -10.76
CA ARG A 118 2.50 5.08 -11.27
C ARG A 118 3.56 6.16 -11.53
N LEU A 119 4.42 6.41 -10.55
CA LEU A 119 5.49 7.43 -10.65
C LEU A 119 6.43 7.18 -11.83
N ILE A 120 6.87 5.94 -12.03
CA ILE A 120 7.79 5.59 -13.12
C ILE A 120 7.20 5.93 -14.48
N VAL A 121 5.91 5.65 -14.67
CA VAL A 121 5.25 5.98 -15.93
C VAL A 121 5.06 7.49 -16.07
N GLU A 122 4.72 8.21 -14.98
CA GLU A 122 4.63 9.68 -14.97
C GLU A 122 5.96 10.36 -15.34
N GLU A 123 7.08 9.81 -14.88
CA GLU A 123 8.42 10.28 -15.24
C GLU A 123 8.78 9.95 -16.69
N SER A 124 8.07 9.01 -17.33
CA SER A 124 8.34 8.54 -18.68
C SER A 124 7.45 9.19 -19.76
N GLY A 125 6.43 9.98 -19.41
CA GLY A 125 5.55 10.66 -20.39
C GLY A 125 4.15 11.01 -19.87
N ILE A 126 3.20 11.34 -20.77
CA ILE A 126 1.78 11.63 -20.43
C ILE A 126 1.02 10.32 -20.19
N VAL A 127 0.27 10.25 -19.08
CA VAL A 127 -0.21 8.97 -18.52
C VAL A 127 -1.65 8.98 -18.01
N GLU A 128 -2.52 9.76 -18.65
CA GLU A 128 -3.89 9.98 -18.18
C GLU A 128 -4.72 8.68 -18.08
N GLU A 129 -4.35 7.61 -18.80
CA GLU A 129 -5.10 6.34 -18.83
C GLU A 129 -4.39 5.12 -18.19
N PHE A 130 -3.18 5.28 -17.61
CA PHE A 130 -2.49 4.12 -17.02
C PHE A 130 -3.04 3.76 -15.64
N ASN A 131 -3.59 2.56 -15.54
CA ASN A 131 -3.98 1.92 -14.29
C ASN A 131 -2.79 1.16 -13.70
N ALA A 132 -2.09 1.80 -12.75
CA ALA A 132 -0.93 1.24 -12.08
C ALA A 132 -1.29 0.02 -11.23
N ALA A 133 -2.45 0.04 -10.56
CA ALA A 133 -2.91 -1.10 -9.77
C ALA A 133 -3.12 -2.34 -10.64
N ALA A 134 -3.80 -2.21 -11.78
CA ALA A 134 -4.01 -3.32 -12.72
C ALA A 134 -2.68 -3.86 -13.28
N TRP A 135 -1.74 -2.97 -13.61
CA TRP A 135 -0.41 -3.38 -14.06
C TRP A 135 0.35 -4.15 -12.98
N VAL A 136 0.39 -3.64 -11.73
CA VAL A 136 1.03 -4.33 -10.61
C VAL A 136 0.35 -5.67 -10.33
N GLY A 137 -0.98 -5.74 -10.38
CA GLY A 137 -1.73 -6.99 -10.23
C GLY A 137 -1.33 -8.01 -11.29
N SER A 138 -1.35 -7.63 -12.56
CA SER A 138 -0.91 -8.51 -13.65
C SER A 138 0.54 -8.96 -13.48
N TRP A 139 1.45 -8.05 -13.17
CA TRP A 139 2.88 -8.37 -12.97
C TRP A 139 3.12 -9.33 -11.80
N LEU A 140 2.49 -9.07 -10.65
CA LEU A 140 2.66 -9.90 -9.44
C LEU A 140 2.25 -11.36 -9.65
N TYR A 141 1.26 -11.62 -10.50
CA TYR A 141 0.74 -12.97 -10.75
C TYR A 141 1.14 -13.53 -12.12
N SER A 142 2.10 -12.88 -12.79
CA SER A 142 2.72 -13.40 -14.02
C SER A 142 4.03 -14.12 -13.70
N SER A 143 4.43 -15.06 -14.55
CA SER A 143 5.74 -15.71 -14.46
C SER A 143 6.85 -14.69 -14.70
N CYS A 144 7.80 -14.56 -13.78
CA CYS A 144 8.92 -13.64 -13.89
C CYS A 144 10.23 -14.41 -14.12
N PRO A 145 10.88 -14.29 -15.29
CA PRO A 145 12.14 -14.97 -15.57
C PRO A 145 13.25 -14.63 -14.56
N ALA A 146 13.29 -13.38 -14.08
CA ALA A 146 14.25 -12.94 -13.05
C ALA A 146 14.04 -13.62 -11.69
N LEU A 147 12.89 -14.26 -11.48
CA LEU A 147 12.55 -15.06 -10.30
C LEU A 147 12.46 -16.56 -10.64
N ALA A 148 13.30 -17.03 -11.59
CA ALA A 148 13.30 -18.42 -12.05
C ALA A 148 11.94 -18.92 -12.58
N GLY A 149 11.12 -18.00 -13.10
CA GLY A 149 9.78 -18.31 -13.62
C GLY A 149 8.67 -18.26 -12.57
N GLU A 150 8.99 -17.97 -11.30
CA GLU A 150 8.00 -17.82 -10.24
C GLU A 150 7.24 -16.50 -10.32
N GLN A 151 6.07 -16.46 -9.67
CA GLN A 151 5.27 -15.26 -9.51
C GLN A 151 5.92 -14.32 -8.47
N PRO A 152 6.09 -13.02 -8.77
CA PRO A 152 6.55 -12.04 -7.79
C PRO A 152 5.70 -12.00 -6.50
N ALA A 153 4.40 -12.34 -6.60
CA ALA A 153 3.49 -12.41 -5.46
C ALA A 153 3.98 -13.32 -4.31
N HIS A 154 4.85 -14.30 -4.57
CA HIS A 154 5.43 -15.16 -3.53
C HIS A 154 6.28 -14.38 -2.50
N LEU A 155 6.82 -13.22 -2.90
CA LEU A 155 7.66 -12.38 -2.03
C LEU A 155 6.84 -11.40 -1.17
N LEU A 156 5.53 -11.26 -1.39
CA LEU A 156 4.67 -10.32 -0.64
C LEU A 156 4.47 -10.68 0.84
N SER A 157 4.87 -11.88 1.25
CA SER A 157 4.70 -12.36 2.62
C SER A 157 5.60 -11.67 3.65
N THR A 158 6.60 -10.90 3.21
CA THR A 158 7.59 -10.21 4.05
C THR A 158 7.79 -8.76 3.60
N LEU A 159 8.18 -7.88 4.51
CA LEU A 159 8.47 -6.48 4.16
C LEU A 159 9.73 -6.38 3.29
N GLU A 160 10.73 -7.23 3.56
CA GLU A 160 11.96 -7.34 2.78
C GLU A 160 11.66 -7.79 1.35
N GLY A 161 10.78 -8.77 1.17
CA GLY A 161 10.34 -9.22 -0.15
C GLY A 161 9.61 -8.13 -0.93
N ILE A 162 8.70 -7.37 -0.30
CA ILE A 162 8.05 -6.22 -0.95
C ILE A 162 9.09 -5.13 -1.30
N GLY A 163 10.07 -4.90 -0.43
CA GLY A 163 11.18 -3.98 -0.68
C GLY A 163 12.01 -4.39 -1.89
N TYR A 164 12.33 -5.68 -2.01
CA TYR A 164 13.03 -6.25 -3.16
C TYR A 164 12.22 -6.07 -4.46
N LEU A 165 10.91 -6.33 -4.44
CA LEU A 165 10.03 -6.10 -5.59
C LEU A 165 9.97 -4.63 -5.99
N THR A 166 9.95 -3.72 -5.02
CA THR A 166 9.95 -2.27 -5.27
C THR A 166 11.21 -1.84 -6.00
N LEU A 167 12.37 -2.34 -5.56
CA LEU A 167 13.64 -2.08 -6.24
C LEU A 167 13.65 -2.65 -7.67
N ASN A 168 13.08 -3.84 -7.88
CA ASN A 168 12.98 -4.43 -9.22
C ASN A 168 12.16 -3.54 -10.17
N VAL A 169 11.03 -3.01 -9.70
CA VAL A 169 10.20 -2.08 -10.48
C VAL A 169 10.96 -0.79 -10.81
N GLU A 170 11.73 -0.24 -9.86
CA GLU A 170 12.60 0.93 -10.10
C GLU A 170 13.67 0.64 -11.16
N ILE A 171 14.30 -0.54 -11.10
CA ILE A 171 15.33 -0.92 -12.06
C ILE A 171 14.76 -1.11 -13.48
N MET A 172 13.52 -1.60 -13.62
CA MET A 172 12.85 -1.74 -14.93
C MET A 172 12.75 -0.41 -15.68
N GLN A 173 12.66 0.73 -15.00
CA GLN A 173 12.70 2.07 -15.62
C GLN A 173 14.06 2.37 -16.25
N SER A 174 15.14 1.99 -15.55
CA SER A 174 16.51 2.28 -15.98
C SER A 174 17.03 1.34 -17.08
N GLY A 175 16.32 0.24 -17.35
CA GLY A 175 16.77 -0.81 -18.27
C GLY A 175 18.04 -1.56 -17.80
N ALA A 176 18.49 -1.34 -16.57
CA ALA A 176 19.67 -1.98 -16.01
C ALA A 176 19.35 -3.42 -15.60
N TYR A 177 19.58 -4.39 -16.48
CA TYR A 177 19.63 -5.79 -16.05
C TYR A 177 20.96 -6.04 -15.32
N PHE A 178 20.90 -6.69 -14.15
CA PHE A 178 22.08 -7.30 -13.52
C PHE A 178 22.36 -8.67 -14.11
#